data_AF-A0A6J7QW08-F1
#
_entry.id   AF-A0A6J7QW08-F1
#
_cell.length_a   1.000
_cell.length_b   1.000
_cell.length_c   1.000
_cell.angle_alpha   90.00
_cell.angle_beta   90.00
_cell.angle_gamma   90.00
#
_symmetry.space_group_name_H-M   'P 1'
#
loop_
_entity.id
_entity.type
_entity.pdbx_description
1 polymer ?
#
loop_
_entity_poly.entity_id
_entity_poly.type
_entity_poly.pdbx_seq_one_letter_code
_entity_poly.pdbx_strand_id
1 'polypeptide(L)'
;MLFGNVLHWHTEYLGRQSPVLPARAGFPRKAKPLIRLGEREMAAYCVLKGIDYIVEECPMAAGNRHLQYKESLNSVEARSPGAKFDFYHRFLTAAAPAFRIADEDDTLSRCERCGAPCSAEVCAFCRLVERATTPQPVHLGPRRRRGAANTATTTDRSTAEGHAP
;
A
#
# COMPACT_ATOMS: atom_id res chain seq x y z
N MET A 1 1.09 -7.65 -5.80
CA MET A 1 1.21 -9.02 -5.25
C MET A 1 1.18 -9.99 -6.43
N LEU A 2 2.10 -10.95 -6.52
CA LEU A 2 2.13 -11.92 -7.62
C LEU A 2 0.80 -12.68 -7.74
N PHE A 3 0.31 -13.21 -6.61
CA PHE A 3 -0.92 -14.00 -6.57
C PHE A 3 -2.14 -13.26 -7.15
N GLY A 4 -2.38 -12.02 -6.72
CA GLY A 4 -3.49 -11.22 -7.26
C GLY A 4 -3.34 -10.94 -8.77
N ASN A 5 -2.12 -10.69 -9.25
CA ASN A 5 -1.87 -10.45 -10.67
C ASN A 5 -2.10 -11.71 -11.51
N VAL A 6 -1.81 -12.90 -10.97
CA VAL A 6 -2.09 -14.18 -11.61
C VAL A 6 -3.60 -14.47 -11.64
N LEU A 7 -4.31 -14.25 -10.53
CA LEU A 7 -5.75 -14.48 -10.45
C LEU A 7 -6.56 -13.67 -11.48
N HIS A 8 -6.13 -12.44 -11.74
CA HIS A 8 -6.79 -11.55 -12.71
C HIS A 8 -6.11 -11.51 -14.08
N TRP A 9 -5.09 -12.34 -14.31
CA TRP A 9 -4.31 -12.36 -15.55
C TRP A 9 -3.82 -10.97 -16.01
N HIS A 10 -3.33 -10.17 -15.06
CA HIS A 10 -2.73 -8.86 -15.34
C HIS A 10 -1.32 -9.01 -15.92
N THR A 11 -1.23 -9.46 -17.17
CA THR A 11 0.02 -9.86 -17.86
C THR A 11 1.08 -8.76 -17.87
N GLU A 12 0.70 -7.50 -18.05
CA GLU A 12 1.61 -6.35 -17.99
C GLU A 12 2.35 -6.25 -16.65
N TYR A 13 1.64 -6.50 -15.55
CA TYR A 13 2.23 -6.50 -14.21
C TYR A 13 3.01 -7.78 -13.92
N LEU A 14 2.69 -8.90 -14.57
CA LEU A 14 3.49 -10.12 -14.47
C LEU A 14 4.85 -9.92 -15.16
N GLY A 15 4.88 -9.30 -16.33
CA GLY A 15 6.13 -9.02 -17.06
C GLY A 15 7.12 -8.11 -16.33
N ARG A 16 6.61 -7.24 -15.46
CA ARG A 16 7.42 -6.26 -14.70
C ARG A 16 7.85 -6.76 -13.32
N GLN A 17 7.52 -8.00 -12.93
CA GLN A 17 7.86 -8.55 -11.62
C GLN A 17 9.24 -9.21 -11.62
N SER A 18 10.24 -8.50 -11.09
CA SER A 18 11.61 -9.00 -10.91
C SER A 18 12.15 -8.67 -9.50
N PRO A 19 13.01 -9.51 -8.90
CA PRO A 19 13.78 -9.18 -7.69
C PRO A 19 14.70 -7.96 -7.87
N VAL A 20 15.20 -7.76 -9.10
CA VAL A 20 16.14 -6.70 -9.45
C VAL A 20 15.63 -6.00 -10.70
N LEU A 21 15.41 -4.69 -10.57
CA LEU A 21 15.17 -3.78 -11.68
C LEU A 21 16.48 -3.06 -11.99
N PRO A 22 17.03 -3.19 -13.21
CA PRO A 22 18.26 -2.49 -13.59
C PRO A 22 18.05 -0.98 -13.56
N ALA A 23 19.15 -0.23 -13.45
CA ALA A 23 19.09 1.22 -13.61
C ALA A 23 18.76 1.57 -15.08
N ARG A 24 18.00 2.65 -15.27
CA ARG A 24 17.68 3.24 -16.58
C ARG A 24 17.77 4.76 -16.49
N ALA A 25 17.62 5.46 -17.61
CA ALA A 25 17.63 6.92 -17.65
C ALA A 25 16.63 7.52 -16.65
N GLY A 26 17.13 8.19 -15.60
CA GLY A 26 16.31 8.78 -14.54
C GLY A 26 15.70 7.80 -13.52
N PHE A 27 15.96 6.49 -13.63
CA PHE A 27 15.50 5.48 -12.68
C PHE A 27 16.67 4.74 -12.02
N PRO A 28 16.86 4.87 -10.70
CA PRO A 28 17.89 4.10 -10.01
C PRO A 28 17.56 2.61 -9.97
N ARG A 29 18.60 1.78 -9.89
CA ARG A 29 18.46 0.34 -9.67
C ARG A 29 17.63 0.07 -8.41
N LYS A 30 16.66 -0.84 -8.49
CA LYS A 30 15.87 -1.29 -7.33
C LYS A 30 16.08 -2.78 -7.11
N ALA A 31 16.39 -3.17 -5.88
CA ALA A 31 16.55 -4.56 -5.49
C ALA A 31 15.62 -4.89 -4.32
N LYS A 32 15.16 -6.14 -4.25
CA LYS A 32 14.38 -6.69 -3.12
C LYS A 32 15.17 -7.82 -2.45
N PRO A 33 16.11 -7.50 -1.53
CA PRO A 33 17.00 -8.52 -0.94
C PRO A 33 16.26 -9.58 -0.13
N LEU A 34 15.18 -9.18 0.56
CA LEU A 34 14.42 -10.04 1.45
C LEU A 34 13.30 -10.81 0.75
N ILE A 35 13.26 -10.81 -0.58
CA ILE A 35 12.11 -11.35 -1.35
C ILE A 35 11.87 -12.85 -1.17
N ARG A 36 12.86 -13.59 -0.67
CA ARG A 36 12.76 -15.03 -0.38
C ARG A 36 12.33 -15.32 1.06
N LEU A 37 12.27 -14.31 1.92
CA LEU A 37 11.90 -14.47 3.33
C LEU A 37 10.42 -14.21 3.52
N GLY A 38 9.78 -15.03 4.35
CA GLY A 38 8.42 -14.82 4.81
C GLY A 38 8.33 -13.71 5.86
N GLU A 39 7.15 -13.12 6.00
CA GLU A 39 6.88 -12.08 7.02
C GLU A 39 7.16 -12.60 8.44
N ARG A 40 6.82 -13.87 8.71
CA ARG A 40 7.12 -14.52 9.99
C ARG A 40 8.62 -14.62 10.28
N GLU A 41 9.43 -14.93 9.27
CA GLU A 41 10.89 -15.05 9.42
C GLU A 41 11.54 -13.68 9.66
N MET A 42 11.09 -12.66 8.92
CA MET A 42 11.55 -11.28 9.11
C MET A 42 11.17 -10.74 10.50
N ALA A 43 9.93 -10.97 10.95
CA ALA A 43 9.48 -10.56 12.28
C ALA A 43 10.27 -11.26 13.40
N ALA A 44 10.50 -12.57 13.26
CA ALA A 44 11.33 -13.32 14.20
C ALA A 44 12.76 -12.78 14.27
N TYR A 45 13.35 -12.42 13.11
CA TYR A 45 14.66 -11.80 13.07
C TYR A 45 14.71 -10.47 13.83
N CYS A 46 13.72 -9.60 13.64
CA CYS A 46 13.63 -8.33 14.37
C CYS A 46 13.57 -8.53 15.88
N VAL A 47 12.72 -9.46 16.36
CA VAL A 47 12.60 -9.78 17.79
C VAL A 47 13.92 -10.32 18.35
N LEU A 48 14.55 -11.28 17.67
CA LEU A 48 15.82 -11.87 18.12
C LEU A 48 16.98 -10.87 18.12
N LYS A 49 16.93 -9.86 17.24
CA LYS A 49 17.94 -8.80 17.17
C LYS A 49 17.62 -7.57 18.01
N GLY A 50 16.45 -7.53 18.67
CA GLY A 50 16.00 -6.34 19.41
C GLY A 50 15.81 -5.11 18.50
N ILE A 51 15.41 -5.33 17.24
CA ILE A 51 15.09 -4.24 16.31
C ILE A 51 13.63 -3.85 16.58
N ASP A 52 13.45 -2.65 17.13
CA ASP A 52 12.13 -2.07 17.34
C ASP A 52 11.52 -1.61 16.01
N TYR A 53 10.24 -1.90 15.79
CA TYR A 53 9.52 -1.56 14.57
C TYR A 53 8.03 -1.32 14.84
N ILE A 54 7.42 -0.48 14.01
CA ILE A 54 6.00 -0.14 14.09
C ILE A 54 5.18 -1.36 13.63
N VAL A 55 4.34 -1.88 14.52
CA VAL A 55 3.45 -3.02 14.25
C VAL A 55 2.10 -2.54 13.71
N GLU A 56 1.72 -1.31 14.06
CA GLU A 56 0.47 -0.69 13.66
C GLU A 56 0.38 -0.53 12.14
N GLU A 57 -0.69 -1.06 11.56
CA GLU A 57 -1.00 -0.84 10.16
C GLU A 57 -1.63 0.56 9.94
N CYS A 58 -1.49 1.08 8.73
CA CYS A 58 -2.13 2.33 8.35
C CYS A 58 -3.67 2.21 8.47
N PRO A 59 -4.38 3.17 9.11
CA PRO A 59 -5.84 3.12 9.21
C PRO A 59 -6.54 3.05 7.84
N MET A 60 -5.91 3.61 6.80
CA MET A 60 -6.42 3.58 5.42
C MET A 60 -6.17 2.25 4.69
N ALA A 61 -5.45 1.30 5.31
CA ALA A 61 -5.19 -0.03 4.73
C ALA A 61 -6.36 -1.01 4.95
N ALA A 62 -7.31 -0.69 5.83
CA ALA A 62 -8.48 -1.50 6.07
C ALA A 62 -9.27 -1.75 4.78
N GLY A 63 -9.65 -3.02 4.53
CA GLY A 63 -10.34 -3.42 3.31
C GLY A 63 -9.45 -3.63 2.08
N ASN A 64 -8.11 -3.52 2.22
CA ASN A 64 -7.20 -3.81 1.11
C ASN A 64 -7.25 -5.31 0.73
N ARG A 65 -7.53 -5.59 -0.55
CA ARG A 65 -7.53 -6.95 -1.13
C ARG A 65 -6.22 -7.70 -0.88
N HIS A 66 -5.10 -6.98 -0.76
CA HIS A 66 -3.80 -7.59 -0.47
C HIS A 66 -3.79 -8.35 0.86
N LEU A 67 -4.53 -7.89 1.89
CA LEU A 67 -4.62 -8.60 3.17
C LEU A 67 -5.31 -9.96 3.00
N GLN A 68 -6.42 -10.00 2.26
CA GLN A 68 -7.14 -11.25 1.95
C GLN A 68 -6.28 -12.22 1.12
N TYR A 69 -5.51 -11.70 0.15
CA TYR A 69 -4.58 -12.51 -0.63
C TYR A 69 -3.44 -13.08 0.22
N LYS A 70 -2.91 -12.30 1.18
CA LYS A 70 -1.90 -12.81 2.13
C LYS A 70 -2.49 -13.92 3.00
N GLU A 71 -3.68 -13.73 3.54
CA GLU A 71 -4.37 -14.72 4.37
C GLU A 71 -4.59 -16.04 3.62
N SER A 72 -5.06 -15.94 2.37
CA SER A 72 -5.24 -17.10 1.48
C SER A 72 -3.92 -17.86 1.28
N LEU A 73 -2.83 -17.16 0.97
CA LEU A 73 -1.50 -17.76 0.82
C LEU A 73 -0.97 -18.34 2.13
N ASN A 74 -1.24 -17.70 3.27
CA ASN A 74 -0.85 -18.20 4.59
C ASN A 74 -1.56 -19.51 4.92
N SER A 75 -2.86 -19.62 4.58
CA SER A 75 -3.64 -20.85 4.73
C SER A 75 -3.08 -22.00 3.88
N VAL A 76 -2.64 -21.72 2.65
CA VAL A 76 -1.99 -22.73 1.79
C VAL A 76 -0.64 -23.14 2.38
N GLU A 77 0.21 -22.18 2.76
CA GLU A 77 1.52 -22.43 3.35
C GLU A 77 1.44 -23.27 4.64
N ALA A 78 0.44 -23.03 5.49
CA ALA A 78 0.24 -23.79 6.73
C ALA A 78 -0.06 -25.28 6.47
N ARG A 79 -0.69 -25.61 5.34
CA ARG A 79 -1.03 -26.99 4.93
C ARG A 79 0.03 -27.62 4.03
N SER A 80 0.81 -26.79 3.35
CA SER A 80 1.85 -27.19 2.41
C SER A 80 3.07 -26.27 2.58
N PRO A 81 3.98 -26.59 3.52
CA PRO A 81 5.18 -25.80 3.76
C PRO A 81 6.03 -25.67 2.49
N GLY A 82 6.46 -24.46 2.16
CA GLY A 82 7.22 -24.14 0.95
C GLY A 82 6.37 -23.70 -0.24
N ALA A 83 5.03 -23.76 -0.16
CA ALA A 83 4.14 -23.39 -1.26
C ALA A 83 4.36 -21.95 -1.76
N LYS A 84 4.59 -20.98 -0.85
CA LYS A 84 4.89 -19.59 -1.24
C LYS A 84 6.22 -19.47 -1.97
N PHE A 85 7.24 -20.18 -1.48
CA PHE A 85 8.57 -20.19 -2.10
C PHE A 85 8.49 -20.79 -3.49
N ASP A 86 7.88 -21.95 -3.63
CA ASP A 86 7.73 -22.65 -4.90
C ASP A 86 6.91 -21.85 -5.90
N PHE A 87 5.80 -21.26 -5.47
CA PHE A 87 4.96 -20.41 -6.32
C PHE A 87 5.76 -19.23 -6.89
N TYR A 88 6.50 -18.52 -6.04
CA TYR A 88 7.31 -17.39 -6.48
C TYR A 88 8.51 -17.83 -7.34
N HIS A 89 9.22 -18.88 -6.92
CA HIS A 89 10.41 -19.35 -7.60
C HIS A 89 10.07 -19.90 -9.00
N ARG A 90 9.04 -20.74 -9.12
CA ARG A 90 8.55 -21.25 -10.40
C ARG A 90 8.03 -20.13 -11.29
N PHE A 91 7.39 -19.11 -10.72
CA PHE A 91 7.03 -17.94 -11.51
C PHE A 91 8.26 -17.29 -12.14
N LEU A 92 9.32 -17.04 -11.37
CA LEU A 92 10.54 -16.44 -11.92
C LEU A 92 11.25 -17.30 -12.97
N THR A 93 11.35 -18.62 -12.74
CA THR A 93 12.15 -19.51 -13.59
C THR A 93 11.41 -20.01 -14.83
N ALA A 94 10.09 -20.19 -14.75
CA ALA A 94 9.30 -20.78 -15.83
C ALA A 94 8.31 -19.80 -16.49
N ALA A 95 7.64 -18.95 -15.70
CA ALA A 95 6.52 -18.14 -16.20
C ALA A 95 6.93 -16.72 -16.62
N ALA A 96 7.78 -16.05 -15.83
CA ALA A 96 8.19 -14.66 -16.04
C ALA A 96 8.81 -14.41 -17.43
N PRO A 97 9.62 -15.31 -18.01
CA PRO A 97 10.14 -15.12 -19.36
C PRO A 97 9.03 -14.99 -20.43
N ALA A 98 7.90 -15.68 -20.26
CA ALA A 98 6.78 -15.63 -21.20
C ALA A 98 6.02 -14.29 -21.15
N PHE A 99 6.12 -13.56 -20.04
CA PHE A 99 5.51 -12.25 -19.87
C PHE A 99 6.49 -11.10 -20.08
N ARG A 100 7.76 -11.37 -20.41
CA ARG A 100 8.73 -10.30 -20.69
C ARG A 100 8.24 -9.48 -21.87
N ILE A 101 7.74 -8.30 -21.56
CA ILE A 101 7.57 -7.24 -22.55
C ILE A 101 8.99 -6.82 -22.91
N ALA A 102 9.29 -6.66 -24.21
CA ALA A 102 10.50 -5.98 -24.63
C ALA A 102 10.60 -4.68 -23.83
N ASP A 103 11.80 -4.29 -23.38
CA ASP A 103 11.95 -2.96 -22.79
C ASP A 103 11.52 -1.98 -23.88
N GLU A 104 10.27 -1.50 -23.82
CA GLU A 104 9.86 -0.27 -24.44
C GLU A 104 10.67 0.81 -23.71
N ASP A 105 11.93 0.94 -24.11
CA ASP A 105 12.74 2.16 -24.04
C ASP A 105 12.13 3.25 -24.94
N ASP A 106 10.81 3.17 -25.19
CA ASP A 106 10.07 4.06 -26.01
C ASP A 106 9.91 5.37 -25.22
N THR A 107 10.87 6.25 -25.47
CA THR A 107 10.70 7.71 -25.44
C THR A 107 10.16 8.31 -24.14
N LEU A 108 10.60 7.81 -22.97
CA LEU A 108 10.36 8.55 -21.73
C LEU A 108 11.06 9.91 -21.79
N SER A 109 10.25 10.97 -21.81
CA SER A 109 10.71 12.36 -21.77
C SER A 109 10.94 12.79 -20.32
N ARG A 110 11.44 14.02 -20.14
CA ARG A 110 11.62 14.63 -18.81
C ARG A 110 10.45 15.56 -18.54
N CYS A 111 9.91 15.46 -17.33
CA CYS A 111 8.89 16.38 -16.83
C CYS A 111 9.41 17.81 -16.86
N GLU A 112 8.69 18.75 -17.48
CA GLU A 112 9.10 20.16 -17.54
C GLU A 112 9.18 20.82 -16.16
N ARG A 113 8.38 20.33 -15.20
CA ARG A 113 8.30 20.91 -13.85
C ARG A 113 9.35 20.39 -12.88
N CYS A 114 9.70 19.10 -12.96
CA CYS A 114 10.58 18.46 -11.97
C CYS A 114 11.73 17.65 -12.56
N GLY A 115 11.83 17.52 -13.89
CA GLY A 115 12.89 16.79 -14.58
C GLY A 115 12.83 15.25 -14.47
N ALA A 116 11.87 14.70 -13.73
CA ALA A 116 11.69 13.25 -13.56
C ALA A 116 11.23 12.59 -14.88
N PRO A 117 11.61 11.32 -15.12
CA PRO A 117 11.18 10.59 -16.32
C PRO A 117 9.66 10.36 -16.33
N CYS A 118 9.00 10.69 -17.44
CA CYS A 118 7.57 10.48 -17.64
C CYS A 118 7.21 10.36 -19.13
N SER A 119 6.01 9.83 -19.42
CA SER A 119 5.48 9.71 -20.78
C SER A 119 4.67 10.93 -21.26
N ALA A 120 4.59 11.98 -20.44
CA ALA A 120 3.83 13.20 -20.72
C ALA A 120 4.68 14.44 -20.38
N GLU A 121 4.28 15.63 -20.82
CA GLU A 121 4.98 16.90 -20.53
C GLU A 121 5.14 17.16 -19.02
N VAL A 122 4.08 16.90 -18.25
CA VAL A 122 4.08 17.00 -16.78
C VAL A 122 3.77 15.63 -16.19
N CYS A 123 4.62 15.15 -15.28
CA CYS A 123 4.48 13.82 -14.69
C CYS A 123 3.20 13.68 -13.83
N ALA A 124 2.72 12.44 -13.66
CA ALA A 124 1.52 12.15 -12.88
C ALA A 124 1.60 12.65 -11.43
N PHE A 125 2.79 12.65 -10.82
CA PHE A 125 3.02 13.19 -9.48
C PHE A 125 2.78 14.70 -9.43
N CYS A 126 3.37 15.47 -10.35
CA CYS A 126 3.19 16.92 -10.41
C CYS A 126 1.73 17.31 -10.66
N ARG A 127 1.02 16.59 -11.56
CA ARG A 127 -0.41 16.79 -11.80
C ARG A 127 -1.26 16.49 -10.56
N LEU A 128 -0.90 15.45 -9.80
CA LEU A 128 -1.58 15.10 -8.56
C LEU A 128 -1.40 16.20 -7.49
N VAL A 129 -0.17 16.67 -7.30
CA VAL A 129 0.13 17.75 -6.34
C VAL A 129 -0.64 19.01 -6.70
N GLU A 130 -0.65 19.40 -7.97
CA GLU A 130 -1.42 20.55 -8.43
C GLU A 130 -2.89 20.42 -8.06
N ARG A 131 -3.55 19.33 -8.47
CA ARG A 131 -4.96 19.07 -8.15
C ARG A 131 -5.25 19.07 -6.64
N ALA A 132 -4.34 18.51 -5.84
CA ALA A 132 -4.50 18.45 -4.39
C ALA A 132 -4.31 19.82 -3.70
N THR A 133 -3.55 20.72 -4.32
CA THR A 133 -3.28 22.06 -3.80
C THR A 133 -4.16 23.16 -4.38
N THR A 134 -4.90 22.89 -5.46
CA THR A 134 -5.83 23.84 -6.06
C THR A 134 -6.91 24.22 -5.03
N PRO A 135 -7.05 25.53 -4.69
CA PRO A 135 -8.11 25.99 -3.80
C PRO A 135 -9.48 25.56 -4.33
N GLN A 136 -10.22 24.81 -3.52
CA GLN A 136 -11.60 24.45 -3.84
C GLN A 136 -12.54 25.50 -3.25
N PRO A 137 -13.51 26.03 -4.02
CA PRO A 137 -14.49 26.95 -3.47
C PRO A 137 -15.32 26.22 -2.41
N VAL A 138 -15.20 26.66 -1.15
CA VAL A 138 -16.05 26.17 -0.07
C VAL A 138 -17.32 27.01 -0.03
N HIS A 139 -18.47 26.38 -0.29
CA HIS A 139 -19.75 27.04 -0.08
C HIS A 139 -20.03 27.12 1.43
N LEU A 140 -19.83 28.31 2.00
CA LEU A 140 -20.24 28.58 3.37
C LEU A 140 -21.77 28.65 3.41
N GLY A 141 -22.40 27.60 3.93
CA GLY A 141 -23.83 27.60 4.24
C GLY A 141 -24.17 28.64 5.31
N PRO A 142 -25.44 29.03 5.45
CA PRO A 142 -25.86 30.01 6.44
C PRO A 142 -25.43 29.55 7.85
N ARG A 143 -24.74 30.44 8.58
CA ARG A 143 -24.33 30.21 9.97
C ARG A 143 -25.58 29.87 10.78
N ARG A 144 -25.73 28.61 11.21
CA ARG A 144 -26.71 28.24 12.24
C ARG A 144 -26.40 29.10 13.47
N ARG A 145 -27.25 30.10 13.75
CA ARG A 145 -27.20 30.84 15.01
C ARG A 145 -27.38 29.79 16.12
N ARG A 146 -26.34 29.55 16.93
CA ARG A 146 -26.50 28.81 18.18
C ARG A 146 -27.51 29.62 19.00
N GLY A 147 -28.74 29.12 19.07
CA GLY A 147 -29.76 29.66 19.95
C GLY A 147 -29.23 29.67 21.39
N ALA A 148 -29.61 30.72 22.10
CA ALA A 148 -29.15 31.07 23.44
C ALA A 148 -29.06 29.86 24.38
N ALA A 149 -27.94 29.78 25.09
CA ALA A 149 -27.89 29.06 26.35
C ALA A 149 -28.92 29.71 27.28
N ASN A 150 -30.02 29.02 27.56
CA ASN A 150 -30.81 29.32 28.75
C ASN A 150 -30.10 28.65 29.93
N THR A 151 -29.54 29.50 30.78
CA THR A 151 -29.16 29.26 32.15
C THR A 151 -30.38 28.88 33.01
N ALA A 152 -30.09 28.23 34.15
CA ALA A 152 -30.98 27.72 35.20
C ALA A 152 -31.55 26.31 34.91
N THR A 153 -31.32 25.28 35.72
CA THR A 153 -31.35 25.28 37.18
C THR A 153 -30.51 24.12 37.72
N THR A 154 -29.58 24.42 38.62
CA THR A 154 -28.99 23.50 39.59
C THR A 154 -30.09 22.99 40.51
N THR A 155 -30.37 21.69 40.48
CA THR A 155 -30.88 20.98 41.67
C THR A 155 -30.10 19.69 41.81
N ASP A 156 -29.24 19.74 42.82
CA ASP A 156 -28.60 18.64 43.51
C ASP A 156 -29.62 17.57 43.94
N ARG A 157 -29.29 16.31 43.70
CA ARG A 157 -29.76 15.18 44.52
C ARG A 157 -28.80 14.01 44.40
N SER A 158 -27.91 13.90 45.38
CA SER A 158 -27.25 12.67 45.79
C SER A 158 -28.26 11.54 46.06
N THR A 159 -27.95 10.30 45.61
CA THR A 159 -27.78 9.04 46.39
C THR A 159 -28.18 7.78 45.60
N ALA A 160 -27.47 6.69 45.90
CA ALA A 160 -27.77 5.26 45.70
C ALA A 160 -27.48 4.69 44.28
N GLU A 161 -26.37 3.96 44.07
CA GLU A 161 -26.14 2.51 44.37
C GLU A 161 -26.49 1.61 43.16
N GLY A 162 -25.61 0.65 42.85
CA GLY A 162 -26.04 -0.63 42.25
C GLY A 162 -25.46 -1.03 40.88
N HIS A 163 -24.33 -1.73 40.94
CA HIS A 163 -24.08 -3.06 40.37
C HIS A 163 -24.25 -3.36 38.85
N ALA A 164 -23.22 -4.01 38.31
CA ALA A 164 -23.11 -4.65 37.00
C ALA A 164 -24.11 -5.83 36.83
N PRO A 165 -24.21 -6.47 35.65
CA PRO A 165 -23.12 -7.26 35.03
C PRO A 165 -22.69 -6.80 33.62
#